data_AF-A0A165ANK7-F1
#
_entry.id   AF-A0A165ANK7-F1
#
_cell.length_a   1.000
_cell.length_b   1.000
_cell.length_c   1.000
_cell.angle_alpha   90.00
_cell.angle_beta   90.00
_cell.angle_gamma   90.00
#
_symmetry.space_group_name_H-M   'P 1'
#
loop_
_entity.id
_entity.type
_entity.pdbx_description
1 polymer ?
#
loop_
_entity_poly.entity_id
_entity_poly.type
_entity_poly.pdbx_seq_one_letter_code
_entity_poly.pdbx_strand_id
1 'polypeptide(L)'
;MNRSRPLVVHEGLSQTLLSILPSSQTLLWTISEQAELVQSSLGSKHVLAILPTGSGKSLTFFGAAMQSPDHLYIVISPLIALTNDLKCQLGQTHLAGDLWNAHLDGSQMQIVLVSIDVAVRNDFSVWAESYKYRLK
;
A
#
# COMPACT_ATOMS: atom_id res chain seq x y z
N MET A 1 31.05 9.60 1.19
CA MET A 1 29.57 9.58 1.22
C MET A 1 29.13 8.42 2.09
N ASN A 2 28.60 8.73 3.26
CA ASN A 2 28.27 7.76 4.30
C ASN A 2 26.96 7.04 3.92
N ARG A 3 27.04 5.88 3.27
CA ARG A 3 25.86 5.04 3.03
C ARG A 3 25.47 4.42 4.37
N SER A 4 24.40 4.92 4.99
CA SER A 4 23.74 4.27 6.12
C SER A 4 23.50 2.79 5.77
N ARG A 5 23.75 1.88 6.71
CA ARG A 5 23.50 0.45 6.49
C ARG A 5 22.02 0.27 6.09
N PRO A 6 21.71 -0.48 5.02
CA PRO A 6 20.33 -0.80 4.67
C PRO A 6 19.63 -1.46 5.86
N LEU A 7 18.37 -1.11 6.08
CA LEU A 7 17.57 -1.74 7.12
C LEU A 7 17.45 -3.24 6.81
N VAL A 8 17.79 -4.08 7.79
CA VAL A 8 17.73 -5.54 7.61
C VAL A 8 16.26 -5.94 7.45
N VAL A 9 15.91 -6.34 6.23
CA VAL A 9 14.59 -6.84 5.85
C VAL A 9 14.33 -8.15 6.57
N HIS A 10 13.24 -8.21 7.34
CA HIS A 10 12.85 -9.42 8.08
C HIS A 10 12.43 -10.55 7.14
N GLU A 11 12.93 -11.78 7.33
CA GLU A 11 12.72 -12.93 6.42
C GLU A 11 11.24 -13.25 6.16
N GLY A 12 10.36 -13.05 7.16
CA GLY A 12 8.91 -13.29 7.01
C GLY A 12 8.26 -12.44 5.90
N LEU A 13 8.80 -11.25 5.65
CA LEU A 13 8.28 -10.30 4.66
C LEU A 13 8.48 -10.80 3.22
N SER A 14 9.61 -11.50 2.99
CA SER A 14 9.91 -12.17 1.72
C SER A 14 9.03 -13.40 1.51
N GLN A 15 8.73 -14.16 2.57
CA GLN A 15 7.89 -15.37 2.49
C GLN A 15 6.41 -15.03 2.23
N THR A 16 5.87 -13.99 2.86
CA THR A 16 4.50 -13.52 2.63
C THR A 16 4.28 -13.10 1.17
N LEU A 17 5.27 -12.47 0.55
CA LEU A 17 5.21 -12.09 -0.86
C LEU A 17 5.15 -13.27 -1.82
N LEU A 18 5.91 -14.33 -1.56
CA LEU A 18 5.91 -15.53 -2.38
C LEU A 18 4.58 -16.28 -2.30
N SER A 19 3.87 -16.20 -1.17
CA SER A 19 2.61 -16.91 -0.96
C SER A 19 1.38 -16.31 -1.66
N ILE A 20 1.46 -15.07 -2.14
CA ILE A 20 0.29 -14.29 -2.61
C ILE A 20 0.34 -14.03 -4.12
N LEU A 21 1.43 -14.39 -4.81
CA LEU A 21 1.57 -14.18 -6.24
C LEU A 21 1.11 -15.42 -7.03
N PRO A 22 0.25 -15.26 -8.06
CA PRO A 22 -0.13 -16.38 -8.93
C PRO A 22 1.11 -16.92 -9.64
N SER A 23 1.15 -18.26 -9.78
CA SER A 23 2.30 -19.10 -10.16
C SER A 23 2.99 -18.83 -11.51
N SER A 24 2.79 -17.67 -12.12
CA SER A 24 3.29 -17.35 -13.47
C SER A 24 4.16 -16.10 -13.55
N GLN A 25 4.32 -15.29 -12.49
CA GLN A 25 5.27 -14.17 -12.50
C GLN A 25 5.96 -13.99 -11.15
N THR A 26 7.27 -14.20 -11.13
CA THR A 26 8.17 -13.93 -10.01
C THR A 26 8.29 -12.42 -9.79
N LEU A 27 7.33 -11.81 -9.11
CA LEU A 27 7.48 -10.45 -8.58
C LEU A 27 8.37 -10.51 -7.33
N LEU A 28 9.66 -10.72 -7.57
CA LEU A 28 10.71 -10.47 -6.59
C LEU A 28 10.75 -8.97 -6.31
N TRP A 29 11.09 -8.59 -5.07
CA TRP A 29 11.58 -7.23 -4.82
C TRP A 29 12.65 -6.91 -5.86
N THR A 30 12.37 -5.93 -6.72
CA THR A 30 13.32 -5.55 -7.77
C THR A 30 14.56 -4.90 -7.16
N ILE A 31 14.39 -4.24 -6.02
CA ILE A 31 15.46 -3.63 -5.21
C ILE A 31 15.14 -3.78 -3.71
N SER A 32 16.17 -3.86 -2.85
CA SER A 32 16.01 -4.09 -1.40
C SER A 32 15.26 -2.96 -0.70
N GLU A 33 15.37 -1.73 -1.22
CA GLU A 33 14.75 -0.53 -0.67
C GLU A 33 13.20 -0.61 -0.69
N GLN A 34 12.61 -1.45 -1.55
CA GLN A 34 11.17 -1.69 -1.53
C GLN A 34 10.75 -2.41 -0.24
N ALA A 35 11.52 -3.41 0.17
CA ALA A 35 11.24 -4.16 1.38
C ALA A 35 11.55 -3.33 2.62
N GLU A 36 12.61 -2.52 2.59
CA GLU A 36 12.90 -1.53 3.65
C GLU A 36 11.78 -0.50 3.80
N LEU A 37 11.21 -0.01 2.71
CA LEU A 37 10.07 0.89 2.73
C LEU A 37 8.86 0.24 3.40
N VAL A 38 8.50 -0.98 2.99
CA VAL A 38 7.37 -1.70 3.58
C VAL A 38 7.61 -1.97 5.07
N GLN A 39 8.80 -2.43 5.46
CA GLN A 39 9.10 -2.64 6.87
C GLN A 39 9.05 -1.33 7.67
N SER A 40 9.54 -0.23 7.09
CA SER A 40 9.50 1.09 7.72
C SER A 40 8.08 1.61 7.89
N SER A 41 7.18 1.34 6.93
CA SER A 41 5.77 1.78 6.99
C SER A 41 4.94 1.03 8.03
N LEU A 42 5.41 -0.15 8.49
CA LEU A 42 4.81 -0.84 9.63
C LEU A 42 5.12 -0.17 10.98
N GLY A 43 6.10 0.73 11.05
CA GLY A 43 6.40 1.50 12.25
C GLY A 43 5.35 2.57 12.57
N SER A 44 5.55 3.30 13.68
CA SER A 44 4.71 4.45 14.06
C SER A 44 5.29 5.80 13.61
N LYS A 45 6.23 5.77 12.65
CA LYS A 45 6.95 6.95 12.16
C LYS A 45 6.58 7.23 10.72
N HIS A 46 6.53 8.50 10.35
CA HIS A 46 6.38 8.89 8.95
C HIS A 46 7.60 8.46 8.13
N VAL A 47 7.35 7.91 6.94
CA VAL A 47 8.39 7.42 6.02
C VAL A 47 8.35 8.23 4.74
N LEU A 48 9.50 8.74 4.31
CA LEU A 48 9.69 9.31 2.97
C LEU A 48 10.59 8.36 2.18
N ALA A 49 10.07 7.79 1.10
CA ALA A 49 10.84 6.96 0.19
C ALA A 49 11.03 7.62 -1.17
N ILE A 50 12.26 7.55 -1.67
CA ILE A 50 12.65 8.01 -3.01
C ILE A 50 13.19 6.80 -3.74
N LEU A 51 12.42 6.27 -4.68
CA LEU A 51 12.76 5.07 -5.44
C LEU A 51 12.73 5.39 -6.96
N PRO A 52 13.67 4.85 -7.76
CA PRO A 52 13.75 5.14 -9.20
C PRO A 52 12.49 4.69 -9.96
N THR A 53 12.13 5.37 -11.05
CA THR A 53 11.02 4.96 -11.93
C THR A 53 11.25 3.55 -12.48
N GLY A 54 10.18 2.79 -12.70
CA GLY A 54 10.27 1.40 -13.17
C GLY A 54 10.63 0.37 -12.08
N SER A 55 11.00 0.78 -10.87
CA SER A 55 11.37 -0.14 -9.77
C SER A 55 10.17 -0.81 -9.07
N GLY A 56 9.00 -0.86 -9.70
CA GLY A 56 7.81 -1.46 -9.09
C GLY A 56 7.29 -0.76 -7.82
N LYS A 57 7.48 0.56 -7.68
CA LYS A 57 7.06 1.34 -6.49
C LYS A 57 5.63 1.05 -6.04
N SER A 58 4.67 0.99 -6.96
CA SER A 58 3.26 0.78 -6.64
C SER A 58 3.00 -0.49 -5.83
N LEU A 59 3.83 -1.53 -6.02
CA LEU A 59 3.74 -2.80 -5.29
C LEU A 59 3.97 -2.63 -3.78
N THR A 60 4.75 -1.61 -3.39
CA THR A 60 5.06 -1.34 -1.98
C THR A 60 3.85 -0.82 -1.20
N PHE A 61 2.86 -0.22 -1.87
CA PHE A 61 1.62 0.21 -1.23
C PHE A 61 0.77 -1.00 -0.79
N PHE A 62 0.79 -2.09 -1.56
CA PHE A 62 0.06 -3.31 -1.23
C PHE A 62 0.78 -4.13 -0.15
N GLY A 63 2.11 -4.18 -0.18
CA GLY A 63 2.90 -4.97 0.76
C GLY A 63 2.68 -4.62 2.24
N ALA A 64 2.36 -3.35 2.55
CA ALA A 64 2.01 -2.95 3.92
C ALA A 64 0.65 -3.51 4.35
N ALA A 65 -0.38 -3.37 3.52
CA ALA A 65 -1.72 -3.91 3.76
C ALA A 65 -1.74 -5.44 3.90
N MET A 66 -0.86 -6.14 3.17
CA MET A 66 -0.72 -7.60 3.23
C MET A 66 -0.16 -8.09 4.57
N GLN A 67 0.70 -7.31 5.23
CA GLN A 67 1.33 -7.71 6.49
C GLN A 67 0.53 -7.32 7.73
N SER A 68 -0.52 -6.51 7.57
CA SER A 68 -1.31 -5.97 8.68
C SER A 68 -2.78 -5.97 8.29
N PRO A 69 -3.40 -7.18 8.18
CA PRO A 69 -4.74 -7.34 7.61
C PRO A 69 -5.84 -6.69 8.45
N ASP A 70 -5.61 -6.50 9.76
CA ASP A 70 -6.58 -5.86 10.65
C ASP A 70 -6.63 -4.33 10.46
N HIS A 71 -5.63 -3.76 9.80
CA HIS A 71 -5.50 -2.32 9.56
C HIS A 71 -6.07 -1.90 8.20
N LEU A 72 -6.48 -0.64 8.14
CA LEU A 72 -6.95 0.02 6.93
C LEU A 72 -5.85 0.92 6.38
N TYR A 73 -5.47 0.69 5.13
CA TYR A 73 -4.51 1.50 4.38
C TYR A 73 -5.24 2.36 3.36
N ILE A 74 -4.90 3.65 3.31
CA ILE A 74 -5.42 4.58 2.31
C ILE A 74 -4.29 4.98 1.38
N VAL A 75 -4.44 4.71 0.08
CA VAL A 75 -3.47 5.10 -0.94
C VAL A 75 -4.04 6.28 -1.72
N ILE A 76 -3.46 7.46 -1.49
CA ILE A 76 -3.81 8.67 -2.22
C ILE A 76 -2.87 8.82 -3.41
N SER A 77 -3.42 8.92 -4.62
CA SER A 77 -2.65 9.10 -5.85
C SER A 77 -2.98 10.43 -6.56
N PRO A 78 -2.01 11.05 -7.24
CA PRO A 78 -2.19 12.37 -7.86
C PRO A 78 -3.05 12.36 -9.14
N LEU A 79 -3.23 11.20 -9.78
CA LEU A 79 -3.90 11.09 -11.08
C LEU A 79 -5.02 10.05 -11.01
N ILE A 80 -6.20 10.39 -11.53
CA ILE A 80 -7.33 9.45 -11.63
C ILE A 80 -6.93 8.22 -12.46
N ALA A 81 -6.21 8.42 -13.57
CA ALA A 81 -5.68 7.33 -14.39
C ALA A 81 -4.80 6.36 -13.58
N LEU A 82 -3.87 6.90 -12.77
CA LEU A 82 -3.02 6.08 -11.90
C LEU A 82 -3.83 5.35 -10.83
N THR A 83 -4.87 5.99 -10.29
CA THR A 83 -5.78 5.36 -9.31
C THR A 83 -6.50 4.16 -9.93
N ASN A 84 -6.93 4.28 -11.19
CA ASN A 84 -7.55 3.17 -11.93
C ASN A 84 -6.54 2.06 -12.25
N ASP A 85 -5.29 2.40 -12.60
CA ASP A 85 -4.23 1.42 -12.80
C ASP A 85 -3.95 0.63 -11.50
N LEU A 86 -3.93 1.32 -10.36
CA LEU A 86 -3.81 0.69 -9.04
C LEU A 86 -5.01 -0.22 -8.73
N LYS A 87 -6.23 0.16 -9.15
CA LYS A 87 -7.42 -0.70 -8.98
C LYS A 87 -7.31 -1.98 -9.82
N CYS A 88 -6.82 -1.88 -11.05
CA CYS A 88 -6.55 -3.05 -11.89
C CYS A 88 -5.52 -3.98 -11.24
N GLN A 89 -4.43 -3.42 -10.69
CA GLN A 89 -3.41 -4.18 -9.97
C GLN A 89 -3.96 -4.83 -8.70
N LEU A 90 -4.77 -4.11 -7.92
CA LEU A 90 -5.42 -4.60 -6.71
C LEU A 90 -6.29 -5.83 -6.99
N GLY A 91 -6.99 -5.85 -8.14
CA GLY A 91 -7.77 -7.01 -8.58
C GLY A 91 -6.97 -8.27 -8.87
N GLN A 92 -5.63 -8.17 -8.96
CA GLN A 92 -4.71 -9.31 -9.07
C GLN A 92 -4.18 -9.78 -7.72
N THR A 93 -4.63 -9.18 -6.62
CA THR A 93 -4.25 -9.53 -5.24
C THR A 93 -5.42 -10.14 -4.48
N HIS A 94 -5.14 -10.74 -3.32
CA HIS A 94 -6.16 -11.24 -2.41
C HIS A 94 -6.63 -10.21 -1.38
N LEU A 95 -6.19 -8.95 -1.50
CA LEU A 95 -6.55 -7.90 -0.54
C LEU A 95 -8.01 -7.49 -0.71
N ALA A 96 -8.73 -7.36 0.40
CA ALA A 96 -10.02 -6.70 0.41
C ALA A 96 -9.81 -5.20 0.18
N GLY A 97 -10.18 -4.69 -1.00
CA GLY A 97 -10.05 -3.27 -1.28
C GLY A 97 -10.76 -2.78 -2.53
N ASP A 98 -11.01 -1.46 -2.54
CA ASP A 98 -11.71 -0.80 -3.62
C ASP A 98 -11.30 0.67 -3.81
N LEU A 99 -11.76 1.26 -4.90
CA LEU A 99 -11.84 2.71 -5.05
C LEU A 99 -12.83 3.25 -4.01
N TRP A 100 -12.48 4.38 -3.38
CA TRP A 100 -13.42 5.03 -2.48
C TRP A 100 -14.66 5.55 -3.21
N ASN A 101 -15.82 5.36 -2.59
CA ASN A 101 -17.07 6.02 -2.95
C ASN A 101 -17.89 6.29 -1.67
N ALA A 102 -18.91 7.14 -1.77
CA ALA A 102 -19.71 7.58 -0.62
C ALA A 102 -20.47 6.46 0.13
N HIS A 103 -20.59 5.27 -0.46
CA HIS A 103 -21.30 4.12 0.11
C HIS A 103 -20.35 2.99 0.55
N LEU A 104 -19.03 3.18 0.43
CA LEU A 104 -18.06 2.16 0.77
C LEU A 104 -18.04 1.91 2.28
N ASP A 105 -18.31 0.68 2.70
CA ASP A 105 -18.06 0.25 4.08
C ASP A 105 -16.57 -0.07 4.26
N GLY A 106 -15.91 0.69 5.13
CA GLY A 106 -14.51 0.54 5.45
C GLY A 106 -14.23 -0.56 6.48
N SER A 107 -15.24 -1.21 7.05
CA SER A 107 -15.08 -2.14 8.18
C SER A 107 -14.31 -3.42 7.83
N GLN A 108 -14.47 -3.93 6.61
CA GLN A 108 -13.81 -5.15 6.12
C GLN A 108 -12.69 -4.87 5.11
N MET A 109 -12.43 -3.59 4.80
CA MET A 109 -11.41 -3.22 3.83
C MET A 109 -10.03 -3.23 4.47
N GLN A 110 -9.04 -3.71 3.71
CA GLN A 110 -7.63 -3.63 4.03
C GLN A 110 -6.97 -2.44 3.31
N ILE A 111 -7.43 -2.13 2.09
CA ILE A 111 -6.87 -1.04 1.30
C ILE A 111 -7.97 -0.28 0.54
N VAL A 112 -7.89 1.05 0.59
CA VAL A 112 -8.79 1.94 -0.15
C VAL A 112 -7.97 2.89 -1.01
N LEU A 113 -8.28 2.92 -2.30
CA LEU A 113 -7.61 3.71 -3.31
C LEU A 113 -8.39 5.01 -3.54
N VAL A 114 -7.68 6.14 -3.52
CA VAL A 114 -8.30 7.47 -3.56
C VAL A 114 -7.49 8.38 -4.48
N SER A 115 -8.15 9.09 -5.38
CA SER A 115 -7.50 10.16 -6.14
C SER A 115 -7.44 11.44 -5.31
N ILE A 116 -6.47 12.31 -5.57
CA ILE A 116 -6.30 13.54 -4.80
C ILE A 116 -7.53 14.46 -4.82
N ASP A 117 -8.28 14.51 -5.92
CA ASP A 117 -9.51 15.32 -6.04
C ASP A 117 -10.67 14.79 -5.16
N VAL A 118 -10.63 13.52 -4.80
CA VAL A 118 -11.54 12.88 -3.84
C VAL A 118 -11.03 13.06 -2.42
N ALA A 119 -9.71 12.91 -2.21
CA ALA A 119 -9.10 13.00 -0.89
C ALA A 119 -9.29 14.37 -0.20
N VAL A 120 -9.46 15.43 -0.98
CA VAL A 120 -9.72 16.79 -0.47
C VAL A 120 -11.19 17.06 -0.13
N ARG A 121 -12.10 16.11 -0.38
CA ARG A 121 -13.53 16.30 -0.15
C ARG A 121 -13.89 16.05 1.32
N ASN A 122 -14.94 16.73 1.78
CA ASN A 122 -15.40 16.65 3.16
C ASN A 122 -16.03 15.29 3.49
N ASP A 123 -16.78 14.70 2.56
CA ASP A 123 -17.39 13.38 2.70
C ASP A 123 -16.33 12.28 2.89
N PHE A 124 -15.27 12.31 2.09
CA PHE A 124 -14.12 11.44 2.28
C PHE A 124 -13.45 11.64 3.64
N SER A 125 -13.25 12.89 4.06
CA SER A 125 -12.61 13.21 5.35
C SER A 125 -13.43 12.68 6.54
N VAL A 126 -14.75 12.87 6.51
CA VAL A 126 -15.68 12.32 7.53
C VAL A 126 -15.65 10.80 7.53
N TRP A 127 -15.65 10.17 6.35
CA TRP A 127 -15.51 8.72 6.23
C TRP A 127 -14.20 8.22 6.82
N ALA A 128 -13.06 8.83 6.48
CA ALA A 128 -11.75 8.41 6.97
C ALA A 128 -11.62 8.55 8.50
N GLU A 129 -12.15 9.64 9.07
CA GLU A 129 -12.19 9.82 10.53
C GLU A 129 -13.05 8.77 11.24
N SER A 130 -14.14 8.29 10.61
CA SER A 130 -14.97 7.22 11.19
C SER A 130 -14.24 5.87 11.33
N TYR A 131 -13.18 5.64 10.54
CA TYR A 131 -12.33 4.45 10.59
C TYR A 131 -10.93 4.72 11.19
N LYS A 132 -10.72 5.86 11.83
CA LYS A 132 -9.42 6.27 12.39
C LYS A 132 -8.76 5.22 13.28
N TYR A 133 -9.55 4.45 14.01
CA TYR A 133 -9.08 3.36 14.88
C TYR A 133 -8.42 2.19 14.12
N ARG A 134 -8.68 2.06 12.81
CA ARG A 134 -8.04 1.06 11.93
C ARG A 134 -6.88 1.63 11.12
N LEU A 135 -6.81 2.95 10.95
CA LEU A 135 -5.81 3.59 10.08
C LEU A 135 -4.39 3.37 10.60
N LYS A 136 -3.48 3.09 9.66
CA LYS A 136 -2.06 2.90 9.90
C LYS A 136 -1.23 3.91 9.12
#